data_AF-X1ESI7-F1
#
_entry.id   AF-X1ESI7-F1
#
_cell.length_a   1.000
_cell.length_b   1.000
_cell.length_c   1.000
_cell.angle_alpha   90.00
_cell.angle_beta   90.00
_cell.angle_gamma   90.00
#
_symmetry.space_group_name_H-M   'P 1'
#
loop_
_entity.id
_entity.type
_entity.pdbx_description
1 polymer ?
#
loop_
_entity_poly.entity_id
_entity_poly.type
_entity_poly.pdbx_seq_one_letter_code
_entity_poly.pdbx_strand_id
1 'polypeptide(L)'
;MANSRKQKPQTSGVFTTPDAQKVFGDLYLKGRRTTLRLHLKRELPAFPASTTITGELGDLRKVSCLDCVIGSSGSEYKGNAGRYHYAEILPHFVTIGDRHFAPGEPSIRAVHFTTPDLPSIFYDFGTFGHIFASKSAIESFAKECEPNHKIEFGESPEVFYFSGKYEVVAVETPIGRFRVSHQPTFSIG
;
A
#
# COMPACT_ATOMS: atom_id res chain seq x y z
N MET A 1 7.12 13.52 -22.86
CA MET A 1 7.72 12.68 -21.79
C MET A 1 7.83 13.52 -20.52
N ALA A 2 6.82 13.47 -19.65
CA ALA A 2 6.84 14.20 -18.38
C ALA A 2 7.37 13.28 -17.28
N ASN A 3 8.61 13.53 -16.85
CA ASN A 3 9.28 12.78 -15.80
C ASN A 3 8.83 13.33 -14.44
N SER A 4 7.59 13.05 -14.02
CA SER A 4 7.16 13.38 -12.66
C SER A 4 7.76 12.35 -11.70
N ARG A 5 8.94 12.68 -11.15
CA ARG A 5 9.42 12.02 -9.94
C ARG A 5 8.44 12.40 -8.83
N LYS A 6 7.36 11.62 -8.66
CA LYS A 6 6.56 11.63 -7.44
C LYS A 6 7.55 11.53 -6.27
N GLN A 7 7.75 12.62 -5.55
CA GLN A 7 8.54 12.60 -4.33
C GLN A 7 7.88 11.57 -3.42
N LYS A 8 8.62 10.49 -3.18
CA LYS A 8 8.15 9.39 -2.34
C LYS A 8 8.11 9.91 -0.91
N PRO A 9 7.10 9.54 -0.09
CA PRO A 9 6.95 10.09 1.24
C PRO A 9 8.15 9.68 2.10
N GLN A 10 9.09 10.60 2.25
CA GLN A 10 10.04 10.61 3.34
C GLN A 10 9.31 11.23 4.52
N THR A 11 9.31 10.53 5.65
CA THR A 11 8.66 11.00 6.86
C THR A 11 9.62 10.81 8.02
N SER A 12 9.86 11.88 8.76
CA SER A 12 10.79 11.87 9.89
C SER A 12 10.03 11.81 11.21
N GLY A 13 10.67 11.25 12.23
CA GLY A 13 10.05 11.02 13.51
C GLY A 13 11.02 10.57 14.59
N VAL A 14 10.47 10.25 15.75
CA VAL A 14 11.22 9.67 16.87
C VAL A 14 10.86 8.21 16.99
N PHE A 15 11.86 7.35 16.92
CA PHE A 15 11.73 5.89 16.95
C PHE A 15 12.32 5.33 18.25
N THR A 16 11.74 4.25 18.74
CA THR A 16 12.19 3.52 19.92
C THR A 16 12.94 2.28 19.43
N THR A 17 14.23 2.23 19.70
CA THR A 17 15.10 1.09 19.39
C THR A 17 14.84 -0.09 20.36
N PRO A 18 15.39 -1.29 20.08
CA PRO A 18 15.18 -2.46 20.93
C PRO A 18 15.70 -2.30 22.37
N ASP A 19 16.69 -1.44 22.59
CA ASP A 19 17.20 -1.06 23.92
C ASP A 19 16.37 0.05 24.59
N ALA A 20 15.15 0.29 24.11
CA ALA A 20 14.22 1.33 24.56
C ALA A 20 14.73 2.78 24.42
N GLN A 21 15.77 3.01 23.63
CA GLN A 21 16.27 4.35 23.36
C GLN A 21 15.39 5.07 22.33
N LYS A 22 15.02 6.32 22.62
CA LYS A 22 14.36 7.20 21.65
C LYS A 22 15.41 7.89 20.78
N VAL A 23 15.31 7.73 19.48
CA VAL A 23 16.25 8.27 18.49
C VAL A 23 15.50 8.92 17.33
N PHE A 24 16.07 9.99 16.78
CA PHE A 24 15.51 10.60 15.58
C PHE A 24 15.79 9.69 14.38
N GLY A 25 14.84 9.62 13.45
CA GLY A 25 14.99 8.80 12.25
C GLY A 25 14.17 9.29 11.07
N ASP A 26 14.57 8.81 9.90
CA ASP A 26 13.91 9.06 8.61
C ASP A 26 13.39 7.75 8.03
N LEU A 27 12.08 7.67 7.81
CA LEU A 27 11.43 6.55 7.16
C LEU A 27 11.18 6.86 5.68
N TYR A 28 11.72 6.02 4.82
CA TYR A 28 11.55 6.08 3.36
C TYR A 28 10.66 4.93 2.90
N LEU A 29 9.41 5.23 2.55
CA LEU A 29 8.49 4.21 2.02
C LEU A 29 8.72 3.98 0.52
N LYS A 30 9.23 2.79 0.16
CA LYS A 30 9.61 2.47 -1.24
C LYS A 30 9.40 1.00 -1.57
N GLY A 31 8.28 0.42 -1.13
CA GLY A 31 7.96 -0.99 -1.35
C GLY A 31 9.08 -1.88 -0.83
N ARG A 32 9.68 -2.72 -1.68
CA ARG A 32 10.83 -3.59 -1.33
C ARG A 32 12.10 -2.84 -0.90
N ARG A 33 12.19 -1.54 -1.17
CA ARG A 33 13.34 -0.69 -0.76
C ARG A 33 12.96 0.25 0.39
N THR A 34 11.96 -0.14 1.17
CA THR A 34 11.59 0.62 2.38
C THR A 34 12.74 0.55 3.37
N THR A 35 13.13 1.70 3.91
CA THR A 35 14.29 1.82 4.79
C THR A 35 13.99 2.82 5.89
N LEU A 36 14.39 2.50 7.11
CA LEU A 36 14.39 3.40 8.26
C LEU A 36 15.84 3.73 8.60
N ARG A 37 16.23 5.00 8.43
CA ARG A 37 17.55 5.49 8.84
C ARG A 37 17.46 6.07 10.24
N LEU A 38 18.20 5.50 11.18
CA LEU A 38 18.28 5.98 12.56
C LEU A 38 19.53 6.83 12.74
N HIS A 39 19.39 7.96 13.44
CA HIS A 39 20.49 8.87 13.78
C HIS A 39 20.86 8.67 15.25
N LEU A 40 22.05 8.11 15.48
CA LEU A 40 22.45 7.55 16.76
C LEU A 40 23.65 8.31 17.33
N LYS A 41 23.71 8.39 18.67
CA LYS A 41 24.90 8.89 19.39
C LYS A 41 25.98 7.81 19.56
N ARG A 42 25.61 6.55 19.41
CA ARG A 42 26.46 5.36 19.58
C ARG A 42 26.07 4.31 18.56
N GLU A 43 26.92 3.31 18.37
CA GLU A 43 26.59 2.17 17.52
C GLU A 43 25.40 1.38 18.07
N LEU A 44 24.58 0.86 17.16
CA LEU A 44 23.40 0.08 17.50
C LEU A 44 23.83 -1.36 17.82
N PRO A 45 23.35 -1.97 18.92
CA PRO A 45 23.59 -3.38 19.16
C PRO A 45 22.91 -4.24 18.08
N ALA A 46 23.40 -5.47 17.92
CA ALA A 46 22.78 -6.43 17.01
C ALA A 46 21.30 -6.67 17.38
N PHE A 47 20.46 -6.83 16.35
CA PHE A 47 19.05 -7.10 16.55
C PHE A 47 18.80 -8.58 16.84
N PRO A 48 17.92 -8.91 17.81
CA PRO A 48 17.34 -10.24 17.87
C PRO A 48 16.50 -10.50 16.61
N ALA A 49 16.27 -11.78 16.30
CA ALA A 49 15.39 -12.17 15.20
C ALA A 49 13.98 -11.56 15.40
N SER A 50 13.36 -11.09 14.31
CA SER A 50 12.02 -10.47 14.30
C SER A 50 11.86 -9.25 15.21
N THR A 51 12.83 -8.33 15.15
CA THR A 51 12.78 -7.08 15.90
C THR A 51 11.67 -6.15 15.40
N THR A 52 10.90 -5.57 16.32
CA THR A 52 9.95 -4.48 16.02
C THR A 52 10.49 -3.15 16.51
N ILE A 53 10.49 -2.14 15.65
CA ILE A 53 10.82 -0.75 15.98
C ILE A 53 9.54 0.08 15.85
N THR A 54 9.17 0.76 16.92
CA THR A 54 8.01 1.66 16.93
C THR A 54 8.46 3.11 16.88
N GLY A 55 7.63 4.00 16.36
CA GLY A 55 7.96 5.43 16.35
C GLY A 55 6.76 6.33 16.13
N GLU A 56 6.96 7.62 16.34
CA GLU A 56 5.98 8.67 16.13
C GLU A 56 6.51 9.66 15.10
N LEU A 57 5.74 9.90 14.05
CA LEU A 57 6.08 10.86 13.00
C LEU A 57 5.83 12.30 13.46
N GLY A 58 6.36 13.27 12.72
CA GLY A 58 6.12 14.69 13.00
C GLY A 58 4.64 15.12 12.97
N ASP A 59 3.75 14.31 12.37
CA ASP A 59 2.30 14.51 12.36
C ASP A 59 1.56 13.66 13.41
N LEU A 60 2.28 13.15 14.41
CA LEU A 60 1.78 12.36 15.54
C LEU A 60 1.27 10.96 15.19
N ARG A 61 1.30 10.57 13.91
CA ARG A 61 0.96 9.20 13.53
C ARG A 61 1.99 8.21 14.09
N LYS A 62 1.48 7.09 14.58
CA LYS A 62 2.25 5.97 15.09
C LYS A 62 2.70 5.09 13.94
N VAL A 63 3.97 4.70 14.00
CA VAL A 63 4.63 3.81 13.06
C VAL A 63 5.06 2.57 13.79
N SER A 64 4.91 1.41 13.13
CA SER A 64 5.51 0.16 13.59
C SER A 64 6.20 -0.50 12.39
N CYS A 65 7.51 -0.67 12.53
CA CYS A 65 8.39 -1.35 11.60
C CYS A 65 8.60 -2.76 12.11
N LEU A 66 8.08 -3.76 11.40
CA LEU A 66 8.05 -5.15 11.82
C LEU A 66 9.12 -5.96 11.08
N ASP A 67 9.62 -7.01 11.74
CA ASP A 67 10.68 -7.88 11.24
C ASP A 67 11.88 -7.08 10.71
N CYS A 68 12.37 -6.16 11.52
CA CYS A 68 13.49 -5.30 11.17
C CYS A 68 14.79 -6.09 11.09
N VAL A 69 15.55 -5.87 10.01
CA VAL A 69 16.95 -6.31 9.89
C VAL A 69 17.86 -5.11 9.69
N ILE A 70 19.08 -5.18 10.23
CA ILE A 70 20.10 -4.15 9.99
C ILE A 70 20.67 -4.37 8.59
N GLY A 71 20.44 -3.42 7.69
CA GLY A 71 21.00 -3.45 6.34
C GLY A 71 22.42 -2.90 6.30
N SER A 72 22.64 -1.76 6.96
CA SER A 72 23.97 -1.15 7.10
C SER A 72 24.06 -0.36 8.41
N SER A 73 25.27 -0.16 8.92
CA SER A 73 25.54 0.74 10.03
C SER A 73 26.88 1.42 9.81
N GLY A 74 27.05 2.60 10.39
CA GLY A 74 28.27 3.37 10.21
C GLY A 74 28.38 4.54 11.18
N SER A 75 29.47 5.28 11.01
CA SER A 75 29.69 6.51 11.74
C SER A 75 30.43 7.51 10.87
N GLU A 76 30.13 8.77 11.05
CA GLU A 76 30.74 9.86 10.32
C GLU A 76 31.19 10.96 11.29
N TYR A 77 32.18 11.74 10.87
CA TYR A 77 32.62 12.93 11.60
C TYR A 77 32.02 14.18 10.97
N LYS A 78 31.43 15.04 11.80
CA LYS A 78 30.91 16.33 11.36
C LYS A 78 31.77 17.47 11.88
N GLY A 79 32.98 17.60 11.34
CA GLY A 79 33.95 18.64 11.75
C GLY A 79 34.14 18.68 13.27
N ASN A 80 34.03 19.88 13.85
CA ASN A 80 34.16 20.09 15.31
C ASN A 80 32.93 19.63 16.11
N ALA A 81 31.82 19.26 15.47
CA ALA A 81 30.61 18.79 16.16
C ALA A 81 30.73 17.34 16.65
N GLY A 82 31.83 16.66 16.31
CA GLY A 82 32.16 15.31 16.77
C GLY A 82 31.70 14.20 15.83
N ARG A 83 31.77 12.96 16.34
CA ARG A 83 31.38 11.74 15.63
C ARG A 83 29.90 11.46 15.89
N TYR A 84 29.17 11.09 14.84
CA TYR A 84 27.81 10.58 14.94
C TYR A 84 27.69 9.21 14.29
N HIS A 85 26.72 8.44 14.70
CA HIS A 85 26.46 7.09 14.21
C HIS A 85 25.13 7.05 13.46
N TYR A 86 25.01 6.10 12.53
CA TYR A 86 23.75 5.82 11.87
C TYR A 86 23.56 4.33 11.64
N ALA A 87 22.30 3.92 11.49
CA ALA A 87 21.94 2.58 11.06
C ALA A 87 20.82 2.66 10.02
N GLU A 88 20.95 1.91 8.93
CA GLU A 88 19.88 1.69 7.97
C GLU A 88 19.21 0.37 8.27
N ILE A 89 17.95 0.45 8.66
CA ILE A 89 17.10 -0.68 9.00
C ILE A 89 16.19 -0.98 7.82
N LEU A 90 16.08 -2.25 7.47
CA LEU A 90 15.19 -2.77 6.43
C LEU A 90 14.01 -3.47 7.11
N PRO A 91 12.87 -2.78 7.29
CA PRO A 91 11.65 -3.43 7.77
C PRO A 91 11.01 -4.24 6.64
N HIS A 92 10.51 -5.42 6.95
CA HIS A 92 9.72 -6.21 5.99
C HIS A 92 8.30 -5.65 5.87
N PHE A 93 7.74 -5.19 6.98
CA PHE A 93 6.42 -4.57 7.02
C PHE A 93 6.45 -3.25 7.79
N VAL A 94 5.64 -2.30 7.35
CA VAL A 94 5.49 -1.01 8.02
C VAL A 94 3.99 -0.69 8.13
N THR A 95 3.54 -0.38 9.34
CA THR A 95 2.18 0.12 9.58
C THR A 95 2.26 1.58 10.02
N ILE A 96 1.35 2.42 9.52
CA ILE A 96 1.21 3.83 9.93
C ILE A 96 -0.26 4.09 10.28
N GLY A 97 -0.54 4.66 11.44
CA GLY A 97 -1.90 4.96 11.89
C GLY A 97 -1.93 5.61 13.27
N ASP A 98 -3.04 5.46 14.00
CA ASP A 98 -3.26 6.17 15.27
C ASP A 98 -2.71 5.43 16.49
N ARG A 99 -2.32 4.16 16.31
CA ARG A 99 -1.73 3.31 17.36
C ARG A 99 -0.57 2.48 16.82
N HIS A 100 0.34 2.09 17.70
CA HIS A 100 1.35 1.10 17.35
C HIS A 100 0.72 -0.27 17.14
N PHE A 101 1.31 -1.03 16.22
CA PHE A 101 0.94 -2.40 15.93
C PHE A 101 1.94 -3.33 16.63
N ALA A 102 1.44 -4.21 17.49
CA ALA A 102 2.25 -5.24 18.12
C ALA A 102 2.10 -6.57 17.37
N PRO A 103 3.21 -7.23 16.98
CA PRO A 103 3.14 -8.59 16.47
C PRO A 103 2.39 -9.52 17.44
N GLY A 104 1.47 -10.33 16.92
CA GLY A 104 0.68 -11.26 17.72
C GLY A 104 -0.58 -10.67 18.36
N GLU A 105 -0.79 -9.36 18.32
CA GLU A 105 -2.10 -8.79 18.70
C GLU A 105 -3.15 -9.15 17.64
N PRO A 106 -4.39 -9.53 18.02
CA PRO A 106 -5.50 -9.81 17.10
C PRO A 106 -6.06 -8.51 16.48
N SER A 107 -5.20 -7.76 15.79
CA SER A 107 -5.47 -6.42 15.25
C SER A 107 -5.77 -6.42 13.75
N ILE A 108 -5.53 -7.53 13.05
CA ILE A 108 -5.78 -7.65 11.60
C ILE A 108 -7.11 -8.37 11.40
N ARG A 109 -8.10 -7.66 10.83
CA ARG A 109 -9.42 -8.22 10.50
C ARG A 109 -9.46 -8.87 9.12
N ALA A 110 -8.80 -8.27 8.14
CA ALA A 110 -8.78 -8.72 6.76
C ALA A 110 -7.55 -8.18 6.05
N VAL A 111 -7.06 -8.93 5.07
CA VAL A 111 -6.00 -8.48 4.15
C VAL A 111 -6.57 -8.53 2.74
N HIS A 112 -6.53 -7.39 2.05
CA HIS A 112 -6.95 -7.30 0.66
C HIS A 112 -5.72 -6.98 -0.20
N PHE A 113 -5.55 -7.72 -1.28
CA PHE A 113 -4.48 -7.48 -2.23
C PHE A 113 -4.94 -7.86 -3.64
N THR A 114 -4.21 -7.37 -4.64
CA THR A 114 -4.38 -7.74 -6.04
C THR A 114 -3.01 -8.04 -6.63
N THR A 115 -2.95 -8.94 -7.60
CA THR A 115 -1.73 -9.27 -8.33
C THR A 115 -2.02 -9.43 -9.83
N PRO A 116 -1.02 -9.20 -10.71
CA PRO A 116 -1.23 -9.22 -12.16
C PRO A 116 -1.68 -10.59 -12.72
N ASP A 117 -1.46 -11.66 -11.97
CA ASP A 117 -1.78 -13.05 -12.29
C ASP A 117 -3.15 -13.50 -11.78
N LEU A 118 -3.84 -12.72 -10.92
CA LEU A 118 -5.21 -13.07 -10.53
C LEU A 118 -6.16 -13.27 -11.74
N PRO A 119 -6.11 -12.43 -12.80
CA PRO A 119 -6.96 -12.63 -13.96
C PRO A 119 -6.70 -13.92 -14.74
N SER A 120 -5.49 -14.51 -14.68
CA SER A 120 -5.22 -15.79 -15.35
C SER A 120 -5.67 -17.00 -14.53
N ILE A 121 -5.68 -16.88 -13.20
CA ILE A 121 -6.15 -17.93 -12.29
C ILE A 121 -7.68 -17.93 -12.21
N PHE A 122 -8.28 -16.75 -12.09
CA PHE A 122 -9.72 -16.55 -11.94
C PHE A 122 -10.32 -15.94 -13.21
N TYR A 123 -9.89 -16.44 -14.36
CA TYR A 123 -10.34 -15.94 -15.65
C TYR A 123 -11.84 -16.22 -15.82
N ASP A 124 -12.63 -15.17 -15.95
CA ASP A 124 -14.05 -15.24 -16.22
C ASP A 124 -14.31 -14.62 -17.61
N PHE A 125 -14.42 -15.48 -18.62
CA PHE A 125 -14.51 -15.05 -20.00
C PHE A 125 -15.82 -14.33 -20.26
N GLY A 126 -15.75 -13.13 -20.83
CA GLY A 126 -16.94 -12.35 -21.17
C GLY A 126 -17.57 -11.61 -19.99
N THR A 127 -16.88 -11.49 -18.83
CA THR A 127 -17.38 -10.66 -17.73
C THR A 127 -17.21 -9.18 -17.96
N PHE A 128 -16.22 -8.79 -18.77
CA PHE A 128 -15.99 -7.41 -19.16
C PHE A 128 -15.96 -7.34 -20.67
N GLY A 129 -16.57 -6.30 -21.22
CA GLY A 129 -16.54 -6.06 -22.64
C GLY A 129 -17.16 -4.73 -23.01
N HIS A 130 -17.22 -4.52 -24.32
CA HIS A 130 -17.97 -3.44 -24.92
C HIS A 130 -18.85 -4.00 -26.02
N ILE A 131 -20.00 -3.39 -26.21
CA ILE A 131 -20.95 -3.76 -27.26
C ILE A 131 -20.87 -2.69 -28.34
N PHE A 132 -20.58 -3.12 -29.57
CA PHE A 132 -20.78 -2.29 -30.75
C PHE A 132 -22.25 -2.36 -31.14
N ALA A 133 -22.96 -1.24 -30.96
CA ALA A 133 -24.35 -1.10 -31.36
C ALA A 133 -24.52 0.21 -32.13
N SER A 134 -25.58 0.30 -32.93
CA SER A 134 -25.91 1.55 -33.62
C SER A 134 -26.20 2.66 -32.60
N LYS A 135 -25.95 3.91 -32.98
CA LYS A 135 -26.32 5.09 -32.19
C LYS A 135 -27.78 5.03 -31.71
N SER A 136 -28.71 4.66 -32.59
CA SER A 136 -30.13 4.54 -32.26
C SER A 136 -30.42 3.47 -31.18
N ALA A 137 -29.70 2.35 -31.20
CA ALA A 137 -29.85 1.31 -30.19
C ALA A 137 -29.31 1.77 -28.83
N ILE A 138 -28.16 2.45 -28.82
CA ILE A 138 -27.54 2.98 -27.60
C ILE A 138 -28.39 4.11 -27.00
N GLU A 139 -28.94 5.00 -27.83
CA GLU A 139 -29.86 6.04 -27.39
C GLU A 139 -31.14 5.46 -26.75
N SER A 140 -31.65 4.37 -27.31
CA SER A 140 -32.84 3.69 -26.77
C SER A 140 -32.53 3.04 -25.42
N PHE A 141 -31.42 2.30 -25.34
CA PHE A 141 -30.94 1.70 -24.09
C PHE A 141 -30.70 2.75 -22.99
N ALA A 142 -30.08 3.87 -23.33
CA ALA A 142 -29.84 4.94 -22.37
C ALA A 142 -31.12 5.60 -21.88
N LYS A 143 -32.15 5.75 -22.73
CA LYS A 143 -33.46 6.25 -22.31
C LYS A 143 -34.14 5.32 -21.30
N GLU A 144 -34.03 4.01 -21.51
CA GLU A 144 -34.55 3.00 -20.57
C GLU A 144 -33.83 3.02 -19.22
N CYS A 145 -32.54 3.37 -19.21
CA CYS A 145 -31.73 3.43 -18.00
C CYS A 145 -31.94 4.69 -17.14
N GLU A 146 -32.79 5.63 -17.58
CA GLU A 146 -33.11 6.88 -16.86
C GLU A 146 -31.91 7.59 -16.21
N PRO A 147 -30.93 8.07 -17.00
CA PRO A 147 -29.73 8.69 -16.45
C PRO A 147 -30.08 9.97 -15.68
N ASN A 148 -29.35 10.22 -14.60
CA ASN A 148 -29.51 11.40 -13.73
C ASN A 148 -29.27 12.75 -14.45
N HIS A 149 -28.81 12.72 -15.70
CA HIS A 149 -28.59 13.90 -16.53
C HIS A 149 -28.83 13.55 -18.00
N LYS A 150 -29.08 14.58 -18.80
CA LYS A 150 -29.21 14.43 -20.25
C LYS A 150 -27.86 14.03 -20.85
N ILE A 151 -27.83 12.91 -21.58
CA ILE A 151 -26.66 12.42 -22.30
C ILE A 151 -26.73 12.89 -23.76
N GLU A 152 -25.65 13.49 -24.25
CA GLU A 152 -25.50 13.83 -25.67
C GLU A 152 -24.70 12.74 -26.38
N PHE A 153 -25.28 12.14 -27.42
CA PHE A 153 -24.65 11.05 -28.17
C PHE A 153 -23.91 11.58 -29.40
N GLY A 154 -22.61 11.30 -29.47
CA GLY A 154 -21.77 11.57 -30.64
C GLY A 154 -22.04 10.64 -31.82
N GLU A 155 -21.12 10.56 -32.77
CA GLU A 155 -21.25 9.72 -33.98
C GLU A 155 -21.10 8.22 -33.68
N SER A 156 -20.23 7.86 -32.74
CA SER A 156 -19.93 6.48 -32.37
C SER A 156 -19.97 6.30 -30.85
N PRO A 157 -21.18 6.25 -30.24
CA PRO A 157 -21.28 5.97 -28.81
C PRO A 157 -20.90 4.51 -28.52
N GLU A 158 -20.36 4.26 -27.33
CA GLU A 158 -19.92 2.93 -26.88
C GLU A 158 -20.60 2.56 -25.57
N VAL A 159 -20.89 1.27 -25.39
CA VAL A 159 -21.44 0.72 -24.14
C VAL A 159 -20.46 -0.29 -23.59
N PHE A 160 -19.94 -0.02 -22.40
CA PHE A 160 -19.11 -0.96 -21.63
C PHE A 160 -20.00 -1.69 -20.62
N TYR A 161 -19.73 -2.98 -20.41
CA TYR A 161 -20.48 -3.78 -19.44
C TYR A 161 -19.58 -4.57 -18.50
N PHE A 162 -20.15 -4.84 -17.33
CA PHE A 162 -19.70 -5.90 -16.42
C PHE A 162 -20.87 -6.86 -16.18
N SER A 163 -20.68 -8.13 -16.54
CA SER A 163 -21.70 -9.21 -16.41
C SER A 163 -21.28 -10.31 -15.44
N GLY A 164 -20.07 -10.21 -14.86
CA GLY A 164 -19.51 -11.21 -13.96
C GLY A 164 -20.15 -11.22 -12.57
N LYS A 165 -19.84 -12.27 -11.80
CA LYS A 165 -20.23 -12.35 -10.38
C LYS A 165 -19.32 -11.45 -9.56
N TYR A 166 -19.85 -10.76 -8.55
CA TYR A 166 -18.99 -10.01 -7.62
C TYR A 166 -18.11 -10.94 -6.78
N GLU A 167 -18.61 -12.10 -6.37
CA GLU A 167 -17.82 -13.12 -5.69
C GLU A 167 -17.50 -14.26 -6.66
N VAL A 168 -16.21 -14.49 -6.91
CA VAL A 168 -15.72 -15.58 -7.77
C VAL A 168 -15.66 -16.87 -6.97
N VAL A 169 -15.01 -16.82 -5.81
CA VAL A 169 -14.89 -17.95 -4.90
C VAL A 169 -14.78 -17.46 -3.46
N ALA A 170 -15.36 -18.24 -2.54
CA ALA A 170 -15.16 -18.11 -1.12
C ALA A 170 -14.97 -19.49 -0.49
N VAL A 171 -13.89 -19.67 0.26
CA VAL A 171 -13.54 -20.94 0.91
C VAL A 171 -13.07 -20.66 2.34
N GLU A 172 -13.57 -21.47 3.27
CA GLU A 172 -13.10 -21.46 4.66
C GLU A 172 -11.75 -22.19 4.77
N THR A 173 -10.79 -21.57 5.45
CA THR A 173 -9.45 -22.11 5.69
C THR A 173 -9.11 -22.05 7.17
N PRO A 174 -8.09 -22.79 7.66
CA PRO A 174 -7.67 -22.72 9.06
C PRO A 174 -7.26 -21.32 9.55
N ILE A 175 -6.87 -20.42 8.64
CA ILE A 175 -6.46 -19.04 8.94
C ILE A 175 -7.56 -18.00 8.67
N GLY A 176 -8.77 -18.45 8.31
CA GLY A 176 -9.94 -17.61 8.04
C GLY A 176 -10.54 -17.83 6.65
N ARG A 177 -11.50 -16.97 6.29
CA ARG A 177 -12.19 -17.05 5.00
C ARG A 177 -11.37 -16.41 3.89
N PHE A 178 -10.99 -17.21 2.90
CA PHE A 178 -10.39 -16.74 1.65
C PHE A 178 -11.50 -16.36 0.66
N ARG A 179 -11.41 -15.17 0.05
CA ARG A 179 -12.40 -14.67 -0.90
C ARG A 179 -11.72 -14.01 -2.09
N VAL A 180 -12.20 -14.33 -3.29
CA VAL A 180 -11.85 -13.64 -4.54
C VAL A 180 -13.09 -12.96 -5.06
N SER A 181 -12.94 -11.71 -5.49
CA SER A 181 -14.06 -10.89 -5.93
C SER A 181 -13.67 -10.01 -7.09
N HIS A 182 -14.58 -9.84 -8.05
CA HIS A 182 -14.48 -8.77 -9.02
C HIS A 182 -14.74 -7.44 -8.30
N GLN A 183 -13.83 -6.49 -8.47
CA GLN A 183 -13.95 -5.12 -7.97
C GLN A 183 -13.94 -4.18 -9.17
N PRO A 184 -15.01 -4.15 -9.99
CA PRO A 184 -15.06 -3.31 -11.16
C PRO A 184 -14.98 -1.84 -10.74
N THR A 185 -13.92 -1.16 -11.12
CA THR A 185 -13.77 0.29 -10.95
C THR A 185 -13.85 0.96 -12.31
N PHE A 186 -14.70 1.98 -12.43
CA PHE A 186 -14.76 2.83 -13.61
C PHE A 186 -14.37 4.25 -13.20
N SER A 187 -13.44 4.86 -13.95
CA SER A 187 -13.15 6.28 -13.89
C SER A 187 -13.54 6.85 -15.24
N ILE A 188 -14.59 7.66 -15.26
CA ILE A 188 -15.07 8.35 -16.44
C ILE A 188 -14.69 9.82 -16.27
N GLY A 189 -13.68 10.28 -17.02
CA GLY A 189 -13.29 11.69 -17.15
C GLY A 189 -12.87 12.40 -15.88
#